data_AF-A0A6U7EWL3-F1
#
_entry.id   AF-A0A6U7EWL3-F1
#
_cell.length_a   1.000
_cell.length_b   1.000
_cell.length_c   1.000
_cell.angle_alpha   90.00
_cell.angle_beta   90.00
_cell.angle_gamma   90.00
#
_symmetry.space_group_name_H-M   'P 1'
#
loop_
_entity.id
_entity.type
_entity.pdbx_description
1 polymer ?
#
loop_
_entity_poly.entity_id
_entity_poly.type
_entity_poly.pdbx_seq_one_letter_code
_entity_poly.pdbx_strand_id
1 'polypeptide(L)'
;MAAERQQQAAREAQAAVNHLGGVPPPPPGTISLDGGEQTVIPNLSSYLCINAGLQLFAQQPQLKRVVPVAIDRAIREIIQPVVERSVTIACVTTRELMLKDFAMEPDEGRMKQAAQLMAQTLAGSLALVTCKEPLRVACSSNMRTLLQQAGAETQLMEQVVQVCTSENLDLCCTLIEKAAKEKAVRDVEEALAPAFAIRRKHREQTGLPYYDMSIFTSGRYPASLPEALRPKSGGLLPAQRRVYEDFARIPRVTAALAQGAQPGVPPPPGQAG
;
A
#
# COMPACT_ATOMS: atom_id res chain seq x y z
N MET A 1 54.39 -20.13 -2.11
CA MET A 1 53.24 -20.60 -1.30
C MET A 1 52.37 -19.51 -0.68
N ALA A 2 52.84 -18.58 0.17
CA ALA A 2 51.96 -17.53 0.73
C ALA A 2 51.56 -16.45 -0.29
N ALA A 3 52.50 -16.02 -1.15
CA ALA A 3 52.25 -15.01 -2.18
C ALA A 3 51.31 -15.47 -3.30
N GLU A 4 51.37 -16.76 -3.68
CA GLU A 4 50.49 -17.34 -4.71
C GLU A 4 49.03 -17.45 -4.25
N ARG A 5 48.81 -17.76 -2.96
CA ARG A 5 47.46 -17.75 -2.39
C ARG A 5 46.83 -16.36 -2.39
N GLN A 6 47.65 -15.32 -2.23
CA GLN A 6 47.19 -13.93 -2.22
C GLN A 6 46.87 -13.43 -3.64
N GLN A 7 47.61 -13.89 -4.65
CA GLN A 7 47.30 -13.63 -6.06
C GLN A 7 46.06 -14.39 -6.57
N GLN A 8 45.81 -15.59 -6.06
CA GLN A 8 44.64 -16.39 -6.43
C GLN A 8 43.35 -15.83 -5.79
N ALA A 9 43.42 -15.38 -4.53
CA ALA A 9 42.30 -14.69 -3.87
C ALA A 9 41.94 -13.36 -4.55
N ALA A 10 42.92 -12.61 -5.05
CA ALA A 10 42.67 -11.36 -5.79
C ALA A 10 42.00 -11.60 -7.15
N ARG A 11 42.32 -12.71 -7.84
CA ARG A 11 41.68 -13.09 -9.11
C ARG A 11 40.24 -13.55 -8.93
N GLU A 12 39.95 -14.29 -7.86
CA GLU A 12 38.58 -14.71 -7.53
C GLU A 12 37.68 -13.52 -7.13
N ALA A 13 38.24 -12.54 -6.39
CA ALA A 13 37.53 -11.29 -6.08
C ALA A 13 37.21 -10.47 -7.34
N GLN A 14 38.12 -10.42 -8.32
CA GLN A 14 37.89 -9.70 -9.58
C GLN A 14 36.85 -10.41 -10.49
N ALA A 15 36.78 -11.75 -10.43
CA ALA A 15 35.79 -12.54 -11.18
C ALA A 15 34.37 -12.38 -10.61
N ALA A 16 34.23 -12.21 -9.29
CA ALA A 16 32.94 -11.95 -8.65
C ALA A 16 32.36 -10.57 -9.00
N VAL A 17 33.21 -9.56 -9.23
CA VAL A 17 32.79 -8.21 -9.64
C VAL A 17 32.26 -8.20 -11.08
N ASN A 18 32.80 -9.03 -11.97
CA ASN A 18 32.37 -9.11 -13.37
C ASN A 18 31.04 -9.85 -13.58
N HIS A 19 30.54 -10.59 -12.59
CA HIS A 19 29.29 -11.35 -12.73
C HIS A 19 28.01 -10.59 -12.34
N LEU A 20 28.13 -9.32 -11.93
CA LEU A 20 26.98 -8.44 -11.59
C LEU A 20 26.51 -7.55 -12.75
N GLY A 21 27.12 -7.65 -13.93
CA GLY A 21 26.73 -6.90 -15.11
C GLY A 21 25.61 -7.59 -15.90
N GLY A 22 24.36 -7.46 -15.47
CA GLY A 22 23.25 -7.98 -16.26
C GLY A 22 21.87 -8.03 -15.61
N VAL A 23 21.48 -7.03 -14.81
CA VAL A 23 20.05 -6.83 -14.47
C VAL A 23 19.57 -5.61 -15.26
N PRO A 24 18.60 -5.75 -16.19
CA PRO A 24 18.04 -4.61 -16.89
C PRO A 24 17.39 -3.64 -15.87
N PRO A 25 17.43 -2.32 -16.11
CA PRO A 25 16.81 -1.36 -15.21
C PRO A 25 15.32 -1.67 -15.07
N PRO A 26 14.77 -1.66 -13.84
CA PRO A 26 13.34 -1.85 -13.65
C PRO A 26 12.59 -0.70 -14.36
N PRO A 27 11.38 -0.96 -14.89
CA PRO A 27 10.55 0.08 -15.48
C PRO A 27 10.28 1.21 -14.46
N PRO A 28 9.98 2.43 -14.92
CA PRO A 28 9.73 3.54 -14.02
C PRO A 28 8.53 3.24 -13.11
N GLY A 29 8.77 3.10 -11.80
CA GLY A 29 7.72 3.14 -10.78
C GLY A 29 7.49 1.88 -9.94
N THR A 30 8.35 0.87 -9.98
CA THR A 30 8.20 -0.32 -9.10
C THR A 30 8.76 -0.02 -7.71
N ILE A 31 7.93 -0.16 -6.66
CA ILE A 31 8.38 -0.08 -5.27
C ILE A 31 8.64 -1.51 -4.80
N SER A 32 9.91 -1.91 -4.70
CA SER A 32 10.26 -3.24 -4.18
C SER A 32 10.17 -3.26 -2.66
N LEU A 33 9.28 -4.10 -2.13
CA LEU A 33 9.11 -4.38 -0.71
C LEU A 33 9.54 -5.83 -0.40
N ASP A 34 10.78 -6.19 -0.74
CA ASP A 34 11.34 -7.49 -0.34
C ASP A 34 12.14 -7.34 0.96
N GLY A 35 11.92 -8.28 1.89
CA GLY A 35 12.46 -8.23 3.25
C GLY A 35 13.98 -8.30 3.27
N GLY A 36 14.63 -7.14 3.42
CA GLY A 36 16.06 -7.09 3.68
C GLY A 36 16.74 -5.77 3.33
N GLU A 37 16.37 -5.09 2.25
CA GLU A 37 17.15 -3.94 1.77
C GLU A 37 16.24 -2.80 1.29
N GLN A 38 16.36 -1.67 2.01
CA GLN A 38 15.93 -0.31 1.69
C GLN A 38 14.91 -0.16 0.55
N THR A 39 13.68 0.23 0.89
CA THR A 39 12.73 0.78 -0.07
C THR A 39 13.33 2.03 -0.72
N VAL A 40 13.97 1.87 -1.87
CA VAL A 40 14.48 3.00 -2.66
C VAL A 40 13.35 3.44 -3.56
N ILE A 41 12.90 4.69 -3.42
CA ILE A 41 11.96 5.29 -4.36
C ILE A 41 12.79 5.95 -5.47
N PRO A 42 12.96 5.30 -6.63
CA PRO A 42 13.74 5.88 -7.71
C PRO A 42 13.08 7.19 -8.17
N ASN A 43 13.90 8.23 -8.33
CA ASN A 43 13.49 9.55 -8.84
C ASN A 43 12.49 10.34 -7.96
N LEU A 44 12.41 10.09 -6.64
CA LEU A 44 11.55 10.87 -5.73
C LEU A 44 11.73 12.39 -5.91
N SER A 45 12.99 12.84 -6.03
CA SER A 45 13.35 14.25 -6.22
C SER A 45 12.71 14.90 -7.45
N SER A 46 12.35 14.14 -8.50
CA SER A 46 11.75 14.68 -9.72
C SER A 46 10.25 14.95 -9.60
N TYR A 47 9.59 14.39 -8.59
CA TYR A 47 8.15 14.54 -8.37
C TYR A 47 7.81 15.55 -7.27
N LEU A 48 8.80 15.97 -6.47
CA LEU A 48 8.58 16.88 -5.36
C LEU A 48 8.40 18.32 -5.85
N CYS A 49 7.40 18.99 -5.29
CA CYS A 49 7.19 20.41 -5.46
C CYS A 49 8.08 21.17 -4.46
N ILE A 50 8.94 22.05 -4.97
CA ILE A 50 9.74 22.97 -4.16
C ILE A 50 9.35 24.39 -4.57
N ASN A 51 8.57 25.05 -3.73
CA ASN A 51 8.12 26.41 -3.97
C ASN A 51 9.31 27.38 -4.08
N ALA A 52 9.48 27.97 -5.27
CA ALA A 52 10.58 28.89 -5.57
C ALA A 52 10.43 30.27 -4.91
N GLY A 53 9.23 30.61 -4.40
CA GLY A 53 8.95 31.88 -3.73
C GLY A 53 9.35 31.93 -2.26
N LEU A 54 9.89 30.83 -1.70
CA LEU A 54 10.34 30.79 -0.32
C LEU A 54 11.64 31.59 -0.15
N GLN A 55 11.60 32.61 0.74
CA GLN A 55 12.71 33.53 0.97
C GLN A 55 14.01 32.81 1.38
N LEU A 56 13.92 31.76 2.20
CA LEU A 56 15.08 30.95 2.58
C LEU A 56 15.81 30.39 1.36
N PHE A 57 15.06 29.92 0.36
CA PHE A 57 15.64 29.34 -0.85
C PHE A 57 16.12 30.38 -1.86
N ALA A 58 15.62 31.61 -1.79
CA ALA A 58 16.16 32.73 -2.54
C ALA A 58 17.53 33.16 -1.97
N GLN A 59 17.66 33.21 -0.64
CA GLN A 59 18.90 33.57 0.04
C GLN A 59 19.93 32.43 0.02
N GLN A 60 19.48 31.19 0.14
CA GLN A 60 20.31 29.99 0.28
C GLN A 60 19.82 28.86 -0.65
N PRO A 61 20.01 28.96 -1.98
CA PRO A 61 19.49 27.99 -2.95
C PRO A 61 19.96 26.55 -2.72
N GLN A 62 21.15 26.37 -2.14
CA GLN A 62 21.72 25.06 -1.79
C GLN A 62 20.84 24.27 -0.80
N LEU A 63 19.98 24.94 -0.02
CA LEU A 63 19.11 24.26 0.95
C LEU A 63 17.93 23.54 0.30
N LYS A 64 17.61 23.82 -0.98
CA LYS A 64 16.57 23.09 -1.72
C LYS A 64 16.84 21.58 -1.74
N ARG A 65 18.11 21.15 -1.73
CA ARG A 65 18.50 19.73 -1.71
C ARG A 65 18.12 19.01 -0.43
N VAL A 66 17.80 19.74 0.64
CA VAL A 66 17.39 19.16 1.94
C VAL A 66 15.99 18.56 1.84
N VAL A 67 15.08 19.18 1.09
CA VAL A 67 13.67 18.75 0.96
C VAL A 67 13.55 17.28 0.53
N PRO A 68 14.14 16.82 -0.60
CA PRO A 68 14.04 15.43 -1.02
C PRO A 68 14.64 14.45 -0.01
N VAL A 69 15.75 14.81 0.66
CA VAL A 69 16.40 13.97 1.66
C VAL A 69 15.52 13.81 2.90
N ALA A 70 14.90 14.89 3.36
CA ALA A 70 14.01 14.87 4.52
C ALA A 70 12.76 14.04 4.27
N ILE A 71 12.18 14.16 3.08
CA ILE A 71 10.97 13.43 2.68
C ILE A 71 11.28 11.93 2.48
N ASP A 72 12.41 11.59 1.84
CA ASP A 72 12.83 10.19 1.71
C ASP A 72 12.99 9.53 3.09
N ARG A 73 13.62 10.21 4.06
CA ARG A 73 13.72 9.74 5.45
C ARG A 73 12.36 9.53 6.10
N ALA A 74 11.46 10.51 5.97
CA ALA A 74 10.13 10.42 6.54
C ALA A 74 9.31 9.26 5.95
N ILE A 75 9.38 9.03 4.63
CA ILE A 75 8.69 7.89 4.02
C ILE A 75 9.26 6.57 4.53
N ARG A 76 10.59 6.42 4.60
CA ARG A 76 11.24 5.18 5.09
C ARG A 76 10.84 4.84 6.53
N GLU A 77 10.66 5.84 7.38
CA GLU A 77 10.23 5.64 8.77
C GLU A 77 8.79 5.11 8.87
N ILE A 78 7.90 5.59 7.99
CA ILE A 78 6.46 5.34 8.11
C ILE A 78 5.98 4.17 7.25
N ILE A 79 6.61 3.94 6.09
CA ILE A 79 6.08 3.02 5.06
C ILE A 79 5.92 1.60 5.57
N GLN A 80 6.95 1.03 6.21
CA GLN A 80 6.93 -0.36 6.65
C GLN A 80 5.82 -0.65 7.68
N PRO A 81 5.75 0.03 8.84
CA PRO A 81 4.74 -0.29 9.85
C PRO A 81 3.31 -0.01 9.37
N VAL A 82 3.10 0.99 8.50
CA VAL A 82 1.77 1.28 7.94
C VAL A 82 1.36 0.22 6.93
N VAL A 83 2.25 -0.15 6.01
CA VAL A 83 1.98 -1.16 4.98
C VAL A 83 1.70 -2.51 5.63
N GLU A 84 2.54 -2.97 6.56
CA GLU A 84 2.39 -4.28 7.21
C GLU A 84 1.03 -4.41 7.92
N ARG A 85 0.65 -3.43 8.74
CA ARG A 85 -0.64 -3.45 9.46
C ARG A 85 -1.82 -3.42 8.49
N SER A 86 -1.78 -2.53 7.50
CA SER A 86 -2.89 -2.34 6.55
C SER A 86 -3.10 -3.57 5.68
N VAL A 87 -2.02 -4.17 5.18
CA VAL A 87 -2.06 -5.38 4.35
C VAL A 87 -2.54 -6.57 5.15
N THR A 88 -2.09 -6.74 6.40
CA THR A 88 -2.54 -7.85 7.26
C THR A 88 -4.05 -7.82 7.45
N ILE A 89 -4.61 -6.67 7.84
CA ILE A 89 -6.06 -6.50 8.01
C ILE A 89 -6.78 -6.81 6.69
N ALA A 90 -6.32 -6.21 5.59
CA ALA A 90 -6.95 -6.37 4.29
C ALA A 90 -6.95 -7.83 3.79
N CYS A 91 -5.83 -8.54 3.93
CA CYS A 91 -5.68 -9.92 3.47
C CYS A 91 -6.53 -10.88 4.29
N VAL A 92 -6.55 -10.75 5.62
CA VAL A 92 -7.39 -11.58 6.49
C VAL A 92 -8.87 -11.38 6.16
N THR A 93 -9.33 -10.13 6.08
CA THR A 93 -10.72 -9.83 5.75
C THR A 93 -11.09 -10.33 4.36
N THR A 94 -10.24 -10.10 3.36
CA THR A 94 -10.49 -10.55 1.99
C THR A 94 -10.55 -12.07 1.92
N ARG A 95 -9.62 -12.78 2.57
CA ARG A 95 -9.59 -14.24 2.61
C ARG A 95 -10.90 -14.82 3.15
N GLU A 96 -11.36 -14.36 4.30
CA GLU A 96 -12.60 -14.89 4.90
C GLU A 96 -13.82 -14.62 4.01
N LEU A 97 -13.89 -13.46 3.37
CA LEU A 97 -14.98 -13.15 2.43
C LEU A 97 -14.91 -13.96 1.14
N MET A 98 -13.72 -14.16 0.57
CA MET A 98 -13.55 -14.98 -0.61
C MET A 98 -13.95 -16.44 -0.33
N LEU A 99 -13.46 -17.03 0.76
CA LEU A 99 -13.80 -18.41 1.11
C LEU A 99 -15.31 -18.61 1.35
N LYS A 100 -15.98 -17.58 1.86
CA LYS A 100 -17.43 -17.60 2.10
C LYS A 100 -18.23 -17.37 0.81
N ASP A 101 -18.02 -16.24 0.12
CA ASP A 101 -18.82 -15.82 -1.03
C ASP A 101 -18.52 -16.63 -2.31
N PHE A 102 -17.30 -17.16 -2.47
CA PHE A 102 -16.88 -17.96 -3.63
C PHE A 102 -16.87 -19.47 -3.36
N ALA A 103 -17.49 -19.93 -2.27
CA ALA A 103 -17.52 -21.35 -1.92
C ALA A 103 -18.14 -22.23 -3.03
N MET A 104 -19.15 -21.70 -3.73
CA MET A 104 -19.80 -22.36 -4.87
C MET A 104 -19.27 -21.89 -6.23
N GLU A 105 -18.19 -21.11 -6.29
CA GLU A 105 -17.56 -20.70 -7.54
C GLU A 105 -16.46 -21.70 -7.95
N PRO A 106 -16.59 -22.36 -9.11
CA PRO A 106 -15.61 -23.35 -9.57
C PRO A 106 -14.41 -22.74 -10.28
N ASP A 107 -14.54 -21.51 -10.79
CA ASP A 107 -13.50 -20.79 -11.52
C ASP A 107 -12.58 -20.04 -10.53
N GLU A 108 -11.35 -20.56 -10.35
CA GLU A 108 -10.35 -19.93 -9.50
C GLU A 108 -9.89 -18.57 -10.01
N GLY A 109 -10.00 -18.30 -11.32
CA GLY A 109 -9.62 -17.03 -11.94
C GLY A 109 -10.54 -15.90 -11.49
N ARG A 110 -11.85 -16.15 -11.43
CA ARG A 110 -12.83 -15.17 -10.93
C ARG A 110 -12.61 -14.85 -9.46
N MET A 111 -12.39 -15.89 -8.65
CA MET A 111 -12.07 -15.73 -7.23
C MET A 111 -10.77 -14.93 -7.04
N LYS A 112 -9.73 -15.25 -7.81
CA LYS A 112 -8.45 -14.53 -7.78
C LYS A 112 -8.64 -13.04 -8.13
N GLN A 113 -9.33 -12.74 -9.22
CA GLN A 113 -9.56 -11.35 -9.64
C GLN A 113 -10.32 -10.54 -8.58
N ALA A 114 -11.40 -11.10 -8.02
CA ALA A 114 -12.16 -10.46 -6.96
C ALA A 114 -11.32 -10.22 -5.69
N ALA A 115 -10.52 -11.21 -5.29
CA ALA A 115 -9.62 -11.11 -4.14
C ALA A 115 -8.58 -10.00 -4.32
N GLN A 116 -7.94 -9.94 -5.49
CA GLN A 116 -6.94 -8.92 -5.80
C GLN A 116 -7.54 -7.51 -5.74
N LEU A 117 -8.70 -7.28 -6.37
CA LEU A 117 -9.36 -5.98 -6.38
C LEU A 117 -9.75 -5.55 -4.96
N MET A 118 -10.36 -6.45 -4.20
CA MET A 118 -10.79 -6.17 -2.83
C MET A 118 -9.60 -5.87 -1.90
N ALA A 119 -8.58 -6.73 -1.91
CA ALA A 119 -7.42 -6.58 -1.02
C ALA A 119 -6.65 -5.30 -1.31
N GLN A 120 -6.45 -4.95 -2.60
CA GLN A 120 -5.81 -3.69 -3.00
C GLN A 120 -6.58 -2.48 -2.49
N THR A 121 -7.89 -2.44 -2.74
CA THR A 121 -8.70 -1.26 -2.38
C THR A 121 -8.79 -1.08 -0.88
N LEU A 122 -8.92 -2.17 -0.12
CA LEU A 122 -8.95 -2.13 1.34
C LEU A 122 -7.59 -1.73 1.93
N ALA A 123 -6.49 -2.37 1.51
CA ALA A 123 -5.15 -2.05 2.00
C ALA A 123 -4.74 -0.61 1.67
N GLY A 124 -5.02 -0.16 0.45
CA GLY A 124 -4.71 1.21 0.02
C GLY A 124 -5.50 2.25 0.83
N SER A 125 -6.79 2.04 1.02
CA SER A 125 -7.63 2.98 1.80
C SER A 125 -7.18 3.06 3.26
N LEU A 126 -6.86 1.92 3.88
CA LEU A 126 -6.35 1.87 5.26
C LEU A 126 -4.98 2.55 5.38
N ALA A 127 -4.07 2.29 4.45
CA ALA A 127 -2.74 2.90 4.45
C ALA A 127 -2.80 4.42 4.28
N LEU A 128 -3.63 4.90 3.34
CA LEU A 128 -3.78 6.33 3.03
C LEU A 128 -4.25 7.14 4.25
N VAL A 129 -5.27 6.65 4.97
CA VAL A 129 -5.78 7.32 6.17
C VAL A 129 -4.79 7.21 7.34
N THR A 130 -4.12 6.07 7.47
CA THR A 130 -3.22 5.80 8.60
C THR A 130 -1.90 6.58 8.50
N CYS A 131 -1.32 6.71 7.30
CA CYS A 131 -0.01 7.35 7.15
C CYS A 131 -0.05 8.88 7.22
N LYS A 132 -1.19 9.53 6.94
CA LYS A 132 -1.23 10.98 6.69
C LYS A 132 -0.70 11.83 7.85
N GLU A 133 -1.17 11.58 9.08
CA GLU A 133 -0.72 12.35 10.24
C GLU A 133 0.72 12.00 10.67
N PRO A 134 1.10 10.72 10.86
CA PRO A 134 2.48 10.36 11.17
C PRO A 134 3.49 10.87 10.14
N LEU A 135 3.15 10.82 8.85
CA LEU A 135 4.02 11.27 7.77
C LEU A 135 4.19 12.79 7.76
N ARG A 136 3.13 13.56 8.06
CA ARG A 136 3.25 15.01 8.22
C ARG A 136 4.23 15.37 9.34
N VAL A 137 4.12 14.70 10.48
CA VAL A 137 5.01 14.90 11.63
C VAL A 137 6.45 14.52 11.27
N ALA A 138 6.66 13.35 10.66
CA ALA A 138 7.98 12.87 10.26
C ALA A 138 8.64 13.79 9.21
N CYS A 139 7.90 14.23 8.19
CA CYS A 139 8.38 15.19 7.20
C CYS A 139 8.81 16.51 7.87
N SER A 140 7.95 17.04 8.75
CA SER A 140 8.22 18.31 9.43
C SER A 140 9.44 18.23 10.34
N SER A 141 9.56 17.14 11.10
CA SER A 141 10.68 16.87 11.99
C SER A 141 11.99 16.74 11.22
N ASN A 142 12.04 15.87 10.21
CA ASN A 142 13.24 15.64 9.41
C ASN A 142 13.70 16.89 8.66
N MET A 143 12.77 17.67 8.08
CA MET A 143 13.11 18.93 7.41
C MET A 143 13.70 19.94 8.39
N ARG A 144 13.07 20.12 9.56
CA ARG A 144 13.55 21.03 10.60
C ARG A 144 14.96 20.67 11.05
N THR A 145 15.20 19.40 11.37
CA THR A 145 16.53 18.92 11.80
C THR A 145 17.60 19.21 10.76
N LEU A 146 17.35 18.90 9.48
CA LEU A 146 18.34 19.08 8.42
C LEU A 146 18.58 20.55 8.06
N LEU A 147 17.53 21.39 8.07
CA LEU A 147 17.66 22.83 7.82
C LEU A 147 18.41 23.53 8.97
N GLN A 148 18.13 23.15 10.21
CA GLN A 148 18.82 23.69 11.38
C GLN A 148 20.32 23.31 11.39
N GLN A 149 20.65 22.06 11.03
CA GLN A 149 22.04 21.62 10.86
C GLN A 149 22.78 22.38 9.75
N ALA A 150 22.05 22.87 8.75
CA ALA A 150 22.60 23.67 7.66
C ALA A 150 22.69 25.17 7.98
N GLY A 151 22.37 25.59 9.21
CA GLY A 151 22.46 26.98 9.66
C GLY A 151 21.33 27.88 9.13
N ALA A 152 20.16 27.32 8.80
CA ALA A 152 19.00 28.11 8.38
C ALA A 152 18.46 28.97 9.53
N GLU A 153 18.00 30.18 9.20
CA GLU A 153 17.33 31.07 10.15
C GLU A 153 15.99 30.47 10.61
N THR A 154 15.71 30.48 11.91
CA THR A 154 14.56 29.80 12.52
C THR A 154 13.21 30.22 11.91
N GLN A 155 12.97 31.51 11.70
CA GLN A 155 11.67 31.98 11.19
C GLN A 155 11.43 31.55 9.74
N LEU A 156 12.46 31.70 8.89
CA LEU A 156 12.38 31.28 7.49
C LEU A 156 12.30 29.75 7.35
N MET A 157 12.99 29.02 8.23
CA MET A 157 12.95 27.56 8.29
C MET A 157 11.53 27.04 8.56
N GLU A 158 10.83 27.55 9.57
CA GLU A 158 9.47 27.09 9.90
C GLU A 158 8.50 27.28 8.73
N GLN A 159 8.61 28.40 8.01
CA GLN A 159 7.81 28.63 6.80
C GLN A 159 8.11 27.59 5.71
N VAL A 160 9.38 27.28 5.46
CA VAL A 160 9.77 26.25 4.49
C VAL A 160 9.24 24.88 4.90
N VAL A 161 9.41 24.50 6.16
CA VAL A 161 8.95 23.20 6.69
C VAL A 161 7.44 23.05 6.47
N GLN A 162 6.66 24.08 6.79
CA GLN A 162 5.21 24.04 6.65
C GLN A 162 4.77 23.93 5.19
N VAL A 163 5.32 24.77 4.30
CA VAL A 163 4.95 24.79 2.87
C VAL A 163 5.36 23.49 2.19
N CYS A 164 6.63 23.08 2.32
CA CYS A 164 7.14 21.88 1.68
C CYS A 164 6.46 20.61 2.20
N THR A 165 6.13 20.53 3.49
CA THR A 165 5.37 19.39 4.02
C THR A 165 3.96 19.36 3.41
N SER A 166 3.25 20.49 3.41
CA SER A 166 1.88 20.55 2.91
C SER A 166 1.78 20.23 1.42
N GLU A 167 2.67 20.78 0.59
CA GLU A 167 2.65 20.59 -0.87
C GLU A 167 2.99 19.16 -1.30
N ASN A 168 3.76 18.42 -0.49
CA ASN A 168 4.25 17.10 -0.86
C ASN A 168 3.58 15.94 -0.10
N LEU A 169 2.77 16.24 0.94
CA LEU A 169 2.19 15.20 1.79
C LEU A 169 1.32 14.20 1.03
N ASP A 170 0.45 14.68 0.13
CA ASP A 170 -0.47 13.80 -0.61
C ASP A 170 0.29 12.90 -1.61
N LEU A 171 1.39 13.38 -2.19
CA LEU A 171 2.29 12.56 -3.00
C LEU A 171 2.92 11.45 -2.15
N CYS A 172 3.46 11.79 -0.98
CA CYS A 172 4.09 10.81 -0.08
C CYS A 172 3.08 9.75 0.38
N CYS A 173 1.85 10.16 0.70
CA CYS A 173 0.77 9.24 1.05
C CYS A 173 0.42 8.31 -0.12
N THR A 174 0.37 8.83 -1.35
CA THR A 174 0.11 8.05 -2.57
C THR A 174 1.19 6.98 -2.79
N LEU A 175 2.45 7.28 -2.47
CA LEU A 175 3.55 6.31 -2.58
C LEU A 175 3.39 5.16 -1.57
N ILE A 176 3.05 5.46 -0.32
CA ILE A 176 2.78 4.44 0.71
C ILE A 176 1.53 3.62 0.36
N GLU A 177 0.47 4.27 -0.12
CA GLU A 177 -0.74 3.60 -0.60
C GLU A 177 -0.42 2.61 -1.72
N LYS A 178 0.39 3.02 -2.71
CA LYS A 178 0.81 2.16 -3.83
C LYS A 178 1.57 0.93 -3.32
N ALA A 179 2.52 1.14 -2.42
CA ALA A 179 3.30 0.07 -1.81
C ALA A 179 2.40 -0.94 -1.06
N ALA A 180 1.38 -0.45 -0.35
CA ALA A 180 0.39 -1.29 0.32
C ALA A 180 -0.44 -2.12 -0.67
N LYS A 181 -0.89 -1.52 -1.78
CA LYS A 181 -1.65 -2.22 -2.84
C LYS A 181 -0.85 -3.35 -3.48
N GLU A 182 0.38 -3.07 -3.87
CA GLU A 182 1.26 -4.05 -4.52
C GLU A 182 1.55 -5.24 -3.60
N LYS A 183 1.86 -4.97 -2.32
CA LYS A 183 2.05 -6.04 -1.33
C LYS A 183 0.77 -6.83 -1.08
N ALA A 184 -0.38 -6.17 -0.96
CA ALA A 184 -1.66 -6.85 -0.71
C ALA A 184 -2.03 -7.88 -1.79
N VAL A 185 -1.69 -7.62 -3.05
CA VAL A 185 -1.91 -8.60 -4.15
C VAL A 185 -1.13 -9.88 -3.90
N ARG A 186 0.15 -9.76 -3.53
CA ARG A 186 1.03 -10.92 -3.30
C ARG A 186 0.53 -11.72 -2.10
N ASP A 187 0.30 -11.05 -0.98
CA ASP A 187 -0.11 -11.67 0.28
C ASP A 187 -1.49 -12.34 0.18
N VAL A 188 -2.47 -11.73 -0.51
CA VAL A 188 -3.81 -12.33 -0.65
C VAL A 188 -3.79 -13.56 -1.56
N GLU A 189 -2.96 -13.54 -2.61
CA GLU A 189 -2.79 -14.70 -3.49
C GLU A 189 -2.16 -15.88 -2.75
N GLU A 190 -1.14 -15.61 -1.93
CA GLU A 190 -0.51 -16.63 -1.08
C GLU A 190 -1.52 -17.19 -0.07
N ALA A 191 -2.27 -16.32 0.61
CA ALA A 191 -3.27 -16.72 1.61
C ALA A 191 -4.42 -17.56 1.02
N LEU A 192 -4.72 -17.39 -0.27
CA LEU A 192 -5.76 -18.11 -1.00
C LEU A 192 -5.23 -19.25 -1.89
N ALA A 193 -3.91 -19.45 -1.97
CA ALA A 193 -3.31 -20.49 -2.80
C ALA A 193 -3.89 -21.90 -2.55
N PRO A 194 -4.18 -22.33 -1.29
CA PRO A 194 -4.83 -23.62 -1.05
C PRO A 194 -6.23 -23.72 -1.68
N ALA A 195 -7.00 -22.63 -1.66
CA ALA A 195 -8.34 -22.56 -2.21
C ALA A 195 -8.35 -22.59 -3.75
N PHE A 196 -7.33 -22.01 -4.39
CA PHE A 196 -7.14 -22.13 -5.83
C PHE A 196 -6.69 -23.55 -6.23
N ALA A 197 -5.76 -24.12 -5.46
CA ALA A 197 -5.19 -25.44 -5.74
C ALA A 197 -6.24 -26.56 -5.64
N ILE A 198 -7.12 -26.54 -4.63
CA ILE A 198 -8.16 -27.57 -4.47
C ILE A 198 -9.15 -27.55 -5.64
N ARG A 199 -9.55 -26.37 -6.12
CA ARG A 199 -10.43 -26.19 -7.28
C ARG A 199 -9.80 -26.75 -8.56
N ARG A 200 -8.55 -26.37 -8.81
CA ARG A 200 -7.79 -26.84 -9.98
C ARG A 200 -7.60 -28.35 -9.96
N LYS A 201 -7.09 -28.89 -8.84
CA LYS A 201 -6.83 -30.33 -8.68
C LYS A 201 -8.10 -31.15 -8.85
N HIS A 202 -9.21 -30.72 -8.27
CA HIS A 202 -10.49 -31.42 -8.43
C HIS A 202 -10.94 -31.45 -9.89
N ARG A 203 -10.83 -30.32 -10.60
CA ARG A 203 -11.17 -30.23 -12.02
C ARG A 203 -10.27 -31.12 -12.88
N GLU A 204 -8.97 -31.13 -12.62
CA GLU A 204 -8.00 -31.98 -13.34
C GLU A 204 -8.23 -33.48 -13.12
N GLN A 205 -8.64 -33.87 -11.90
CA GLN A 205 -8.83 -35.28 -11.54
C GLN A 205 -10.19 -35.84 -11.96
N THR A 206 -11.25 -35.03 -11.88
CA THR A 206 -12.63 -35.50 -12.08
C THR A 206 -13.28 -34.98 -13.36
N GLY A 207 -12.72 -33.93 -13.97
CA GLY A 207 -13.37 -33.16 -15.03
C GLY A 207 -14.56 -32.31 -14.55
N LEU A 208 -14.90 -32.33 -13.25
CA LEU A 208 -16.07 -31.68 -12.67
C LEU A 208 -15.71 -30.42 -11.87
N PRO A 209 -16.63 -29.44 -11.78
CA PRO A 209 -16.43 -28.25 -10.95
C PRO A 209 -16.29 -28.61 -9.47
N TYR A 210 -15.41 -27.90 -8.76
CA TYR A 210 -15.31 -27.99 -7.31
C TYR A 210 -16.27 -27.02 -6.63
N TYR A 211 -16.92 -27.51 -5.58
CA TYR A 211 -17.76 -26.70 -4.70
C TYR A 211 -17.48 -27.06 -3.25
N ASP A 212 -17.29 -26.06 -2.40
CA ASP A 212 -17.03 -26.27 -0.98
C ASP A 212 -18.36 -26.46 -0.22
N MET A 213 -18.75 -27.72 -0.01
CA MET A 213 -19.95 -28.05 0.78
C MET A 213 -19.76 -27.85 2.29
N SER A 214 -18.52 -27.70 2.77
CA SER A 214 -18.25 -27.56 4.20
C SER A 214 -18.85 -26.28 4.79
N ILE A 215 -19.14 -25.29 3.94
CA ILE A 215 -19.78 -24.03 4.34
C ILE A 215 -21.17 -24.24 4.98
N PHE A 216 -21.90 -25.28 4.56
CA PHE A 216 -23.24 -25.57 5.06
C PHE A 216 -23.22 -26.37 6.36
N THR A 217 -22.19 -27.18 6.57
CA THR A 217 -22.02 -27.97 7.80
C THR A 217 -21.32 -27.17 8.90
N SER A 218 -20.51 -26.18 8.54
CA SER A 218 -19.74 -25.35 9.50
C SER A 218 -20.55 -24.21 10.15
N GLY A 219 -21.86 -24.11 9.88
CA GLY A 219 -22.70 -23.02 10.40
C GLY A 219 -22.37 -21.63 9.86
N ARG A 220 -21.54 -21.52 8.81
CA ARG A 220 -21.19 -20.24 8.15
C ARG A 220 -22.40 -19.58 7.49
N TYR A 221 -23.39 -20.39 7.11
CA TYR A 221 -24.69 -19.94 6.60
C TYR A 221 -25.82 -20.36 7.56
N PRO A 222 -26.70 -19.44 7.97
CA PRO A 222 -27.87 -19.79 8.79
C PRO A 222 -28.80 -20.77 8.05
N ALA A 223 -29.32 -21.77 8.76
CA ALA A 223 -30.27 -22.73 8.17
C ALA A 223 -31.58 -22.07 7.69
N SER A 224 -31.97 -20.95 8.33
CA SER A 224 -33.14 -20.14 7.99
C SER A 224 -32.94 -19.17 6.81
N LEU A 225 -31.75 -19.17 6.19
CA LEU A 225 -31.46 -18.26 5.09
C LEU A 225 -32.39 -18.57 3.90
N PRO A 226 -33.14 -17.57 3.38
CA PRO A 226 -33.99 -17.74 2.22
C PRO A 226 -33.22 -18.29 1.02
N GLU A 227 -33.88 -19.11 0.19
CA GLU A 227 -33.26 -19.73 -0.99
C GLU A 227 -32.63 -18.70 -1.95
N ALA A 228 -33.24 -17.51 -2.06
CA ALA A 228 -32.72 -16.42 -2.89
C ALA A 228 -31.34 -15.90 -2.46
N LEU A 229 -30.98 -16.05 -1.18
CA LEU A 229 -29.71 -15.60 -0.61
C LEU A 229 -28.72 -16.76 -0.38
N ARG A 230 -29.18 -18.01 -0.54
CA ARG A 230 -28.34 -19.19 -0.40
C ARG A 230 -27.36 -19.28 -1.58
N PRO A 231 -26.08 -19.59 -1.34
CA PRO A 231 -25.13 -19.86 -2.42
C PRO A 231 -25.66 -20.94 -3.36
N LYS A 232 -25.65 -20.64 -4.67
CA LYS A 232 -26.13 -21.55 -5.72
C LYS A 232 -24.97 -22.23 -6.41
N SER A 233 -25.19 -23.46 -6.88
CA SER A 233 -24.26 -24.12 -7.78
C SER A 233 -24.06 -23.29 -9.05
N GLY A 234 -22.82 -23.21 -9.53
CA GLY A 234 -22.45 -22.36 -10.68
C GLY A 234 -21.89 -20.98 -10.32
N GLY A 235 -21.70 -20.69 -9.03
CA GLY A 235 -20.96 -19.52 -8.57
C GLY A 235 -21.81 -18.27 -8.40
N LEU A 236 -21.14 -17.11 -8.33
CA LEU A 236 -21.80 -15.84 -8.08
C LEU A 236 -22.49 -15.31 -9.34
N LEU A 237 -23.73 -14.82 -9.17
CA LEU A 237 -24.45 -14.15 -10.25
C LEU A 237 -23.69 -12.88 -10.70
N PRO A 238 -23.79 -12.46 -11.98
CA PRO A 238 -23.13 -11.25 -12.45
C PRO A 238 -23.42 -10.01 -11.59
N ALA A 239 -24.68 -9.84 -11.15
CA ALA A 239 -25.07 -8.74 -10.27
C ALA A 239 -24.41 -8.80 -8.89
N GLN A 240 -24.16 -10.00 -8.36
CA GLN A 240 -23.47 -10.19 -7.07
C GLN A 240 -21.96 -9.97 -7.22
N ARG A 241 -21.37 -10.42 -8.35
CA ARG A 241 -19.94 -10.22 -8.67
C ARG A 241 -19.59 -8.76 -8.85
N ARG A 242 -20.52 -7.94 -9.34
CA ARG A 242 -20.34 -6.50 -9.54
C ARG A 242 -19.81 -5.77 -8.30
N VAL A 243 -20.18 -6.21 -7.09
CA VAL A 243 -19.66 -5.63 -5.85
C VAL A 243 -18.13 -5.70 -5.78
N TYR A 244 -17.52 -6.77 -6.29
CA TYR A 244 -16.07 -6.91 -6.34
C TYR A 244 -15.43 -6.14 -7.50
N GLU A 245 -16.12 -6.06 -8.63
CA GLU A 245 -15.68 -5.26 -9.78
C GLU A 245 -15.69 -3.76 -9.46
N ASP A 246 -16.65 -3.32 -8.65
CA ASP A 246 -16.77 -1.93 -8.22
C ASP A 246 -15.59 -1.51 -7.31
N PHE A 247 -14.83 -2.44 -6.70
CA PHE A 247 -13.57 -2.11 -6.01
C PHE A 247 -12.54 -1.48 -6.96
N ALA A 248 -12.59 -1.78 -8.26
CA ALA A 248 -11.75 -1.10 -9.26
C ALA A 248 -12.21 0.33 -9.55
N ARG A 249 -13.45 0.67 -9.19
CA ARG A 249 -14.13 1.92 -9.54
C ARG A 249 -14.31 2.88 -8.37
N ILE A 250 -14.08 2.45 -7.11
CA ILE A 250 -14.23 3.31 -5.94
C ILE A 250 -13.35 4.55 -6.12
N PRO A 251 -13.94 5.74 -6.37
CA PRO A 251 -13.17 6.96 -6.55
C PRO A 251 -12.48 7.31 -5.23
N ARG A 252 -11.37 8.07 -5.28
CA ARG A 252 -10.58 8.60 -4.14
C ARG A 252 -11.37 9.39 -3.06
N VAL A 253 -12.71 9.42 -3.14
CA VAL A 253 -13.64 10.26 -2.38
C VAL A 253 -13.73 9.87 -0.89
N THR A 254 -13.31 8.67 -0.48
CA THR A 254 -13.28 8.30 0.95
C THR A 254 -12.31 9.14 1.77
N ALA A 255 -11.33 9.82 1.16
CA ALA A 255 -10.48 10.79 1.84
C ALA A 255 -11.16 12.16 2.07
N ALA A 256 -12.14 12.53 1.24
CA ALA A 256 -12.85 13.82 1.36
C ALA A 256 -14.02 13.76 2.36
N LEU A 257 -14.68 12.61 2.50
CA LEU A 257 -15.83 12.46 3.40
C LEU A 257 -15.43 12.32 4.89
N ALA A 258 -14.21 11.88 5.19
CA ALA A 258 -13.71 11.79 6.57
C ALA A 258 -13.32 13.15 7.19
N GLN A 259 -13.22 14.22 6.39
CA GLN A 259 -12.86 15.56 6.87
C GLN A 259 -14.06 16.49 7.10
N GLY A 260 -15.29 16.05 6.79
CA GLY A 260 -16.49 16.90 6.81
C GLY A 260 -17.50 16.65 7.93
N ALA A 261 -17.34 15.62 8.76
CA ALA A 261 -18.33 15.30 9.80
C ALA A 261 -17.91 15.86 11.18
N GLN A 262 -18.07 17.17 11.38
CA GLN A 262 -18.20 17.69 12.74
C GLN A 262 -19.60 17.33 13.27
N PRO A 263 -19.75 16.72 14.46
CA PRO A 263 -21.04 16.55 15.09
C PRO A 263 -21.58 17.93 15.48
N GLY A 264 -22.64 18.36 14.81
CA GLY A 264 -23.28 19.66 15.01
C GLY A 264 -23.70 19.87 16.46
N VAL A 265 -23.15 20.90 17.08
CA VAL A 265 -23.62 21.43 18.37
C VAL A 265 -24.92 22.20 18.09
N PRO A 266 -26.05 21.89 18.75
CA PRO A 266 -27.28 22.65 18.57
C PRO A 266 -27.12 24.06 19.17
N PRO A 267 -27.72 25.10 18.57
CA PRO A 267 -27.62 26.47 19.07
C PRO A 267 -28.38 26.63 20.39
N PRO A 268 -27.95 27.54 21.28
CA PRO A 268 -28.63 27.79 22.54
C PRO A 268 -30.00 28.44 22.31
N PRO A 269 -31.02 28.13 23.13
CA PRO A 269 -32.30 28.80 23.06
C PRO A 269 -32.15 30.26 23.50
N GLY A 270 -32.34 31.18 22.54
CA GLY A 270 -32.44 32.61 22.80
C GLY A 270 -33.69 32.91 23.61
N GLN A 271 -33.50 33.67 24.69
CA GLN A 271 -34.57 34.36 25.40
C GLN A 271 -35.23 35.36 24.44
N ALA A 272 -36.54 35.29 24.32
CA ALA A 272 -37.37 36.36 23.78
C ALA A 272 -38.49 36.63 24.80
N GLY A 273 -38.81 37.92 24.98
CA GLY A 273 -39.64 38.49 26.04
C GLY A 273 -41.09 38.04 26.06
#